data_AF-A0AAY4DXR7-F1
#
_entry.id   AF-A0AAY4DXR7-F1
#
_cell.length_a   1.000
_cell.length_b   1.000
_cell.length_c   1.000
_cell.angle_alpha   90.00
_cell.angle_beta   90.00
_cell.angle_gamma   90.00
#
_symmetry.space_group_name_H-M   'P 1'
#
loop_
_entity.id
_entity.type
_entity.pdbx_description
1 polymer ?
#
loop_
_entity_poly.entity_id
_entity_poly.type
_entity_poly.pdbx_seq_one_letter_code
_entity_poly.pdbx_strand_id
1 'polypeptide(L)'
;PRGPAMRCSPLNLCEYETSKLVRIKSVKLGSLKWALNGVILLVICIMLLWNKEYQEYDLVVSSVTTKVKGVAQTNTADFGEVVWDVVDYSPNEEKNSFFVATNFIVTKKQKQGKCPEVPHYGTLCRTDNDCKKGLWDIRSHGVQTGVCVKFDVTTKTCEVSAWCPIENTKKPPRPALLTSAENFTVLIKNNIRFPAFNFIRRNILPEVDGNYLKKCIYNQRTDPYCPIFRLGDVVQGARENFADIAVEGGVIGIQINWDCDLNRFFNSCLPKYSFRRLDEKENWLIGTSCYSKESQQVYSERKYESVQDRQEVKHTHTHNASLHLHPGLLLV
;
A
#
# COMPACT_ATOMS: atom_id res chain seq x y z
N PRO A 1 12.11 -26.37 80.42
CA PRO A 1 11.30 -25.16 80.69
C PRO A 1 10.49 -24.76 79.44
N ARG A 2 9.22 -25.17 79.38
CA ARG A 2 8.29 -24.80 78.30
C ARG A 2 7.94 -23.31 78.44
N GLY A 3 8.19 -22.53 77.40
CA GLY A 3 7.76 -21.13 77.34
C GLY A 3 6.23 -21.02 77.43
N PRO A 4 5.69 -19.93 78.00
CA PRO A 4 4.25 -19.79 78.20
C PRO A 4 3.54 -19.72 76.85
N ALA A 5 2.51 -20.55 76.68
CA ALA A 5 1.62 -20.51 75.54
C ALA A 5 0.86 -19.17 75.55
N MET A 6 1.12 -18.31 74.56
CA MET A 6 0.33 -17.12 74.28
C MET A 6 -1.10 -17.56 73.92
N ARG A 7 -2.06 -17.29 74.80
CA ARG A 7 -3.48 -17.38 74.48
C ARG A 7 -3.81 -16.22 73.54
N CYS A 8 -3.99 -16.48 72.25
CA CYS A 8 -4.62 -15.53 71.35
C CYS A 8 -6.07 -15.33 71.79
N SER A 9 -6.36 -14.17 72.38
CA SER A 9 -7.73 -13.77 72.69
C SER A 9 -8.40 -13.25 71.41
N PRO A 10 -9.66 -13.61 71.10
CA PRO A 10 -10.36 -13.12 69.90
C PRO A 10 -10.51 -11.59 69.87
N LEU A 11 -10.27 -10.91 71.00
CA LEU A 11 -10.25 -9.45 71.12
C LEU A 11 -9.02 -8.78 70.47
N ASN A 12 -7.90 -9.48 70.34
CA ASN A 12 -6.69 -8.93 69.71
C ASN A 12 -6.83 -8.79 68.18
N LEU A 13 -7.81 -9.45 67.57
CA LEU A 13 -8.19 -9.24 66.16
C LEU A 13 -8.89 -7.88 65.93
N CYS A 14 -9.36 -7.23 67.00
CA CYS A 14 -10.03 -5.93 66.95
C CYS A 14 -9.12 -4.78 67.44
N GLU A 15 -7.82 -5.01 67.59
CA GLU A 15 -6.85 -3.97 67.95
C GLU A 15 -6.38 -3.22 66.70
N TYR A 16 -6.47 -1.89 66.72
CA TYR A 16 -5.91 -1.02 65.69
C TYR A 16 -4.99 0.02 66.34
N GLU A 17 -3.72 0.02 65.93
CA GLU A 17 -2.76 1.02 66.39
C GLU A 17 -2.93 2.31 65.57
N THR A 18 -2.88 3.46 66.25
CA THR A 18 -2.85 4.77 65.60
C THR A 18 -1.68 5.60 66.11
N SER A 19 -1.13 6.43 65.23
CA SER A 19 -0.07 7.35 65.62
C SER A 19 -0.64 8.48 66.49
N LYS A 20 -0.01 8.71 67.65
CA LYS A 20 -0.36 9.83 68.51
C LYS A 20 0.11 11.14 67.87
N LEU A 21 -0.82 11.94 67.38
CA LEU A 21 -0.53 13.22 66.72
C LEU A 21 -0.60 14.40 67.70
N VAL A 22 0.35 15.32 67.61
CA VAL A 22 0.33 16.59 68.34
C VAL A 22 -0.12 17.72 67.42
N ARG A 23 -1.14 18.49 67.83
CA ARG A 23 -1.73 19.56 67.01
C ARG A 23 -1.09 20.91 67.32
N ILE A 24 -0.25 21.40 66.43
CA ILE A 24 0.38 22.72 66.53
C ILE A 24 -0.52 23.78 65.88
N LYS A 25 -0.95 24.79 66.64
CA LYS A 25 -1.75 25.93 66.14
C LYS A 25 -0.84 27.07 65.72
N SER A 26 -0.46 27.13 64.45
CA SER A 26 0.36 28.21 63.87
C SER A 26 -0.11 28.57 62.47
N VAL A 27 -0.31 29.86 62.21
CA VAL A 27 -0.78 30.37 60.91
C VAL A 27 0.25 30.12 59.81
N LYS A 28 1.55 30.34 60.10
CA LYS A 28 2.64 30.14 59.12
C LYS A 28 2.74 28.69 58.65
N LEU A 29 2.83 27.74 59.59
CA LEU A 29 2.91 26.30 59.28
C LEU A 29 1.64 25.78 58.60
N GLY A 30 0.46 26.26 59.03
CA GLY A 30 -0.81 25.94 58.39
C GLY A 30 -0.86 26.41 56.94
N SER A 31 -0.48 27.66 56.68
CA SER A 31 -0.45 28.22 55.32
C SER A 31 0.52 27.48 54.40
N LEU A 32 1.72 27.14 54.88
CA LEU A 32 2.71 26.39 54.12
C LEU A 32 2.20 24.98 53.75
N LYS A 33 1.57 24.27 54.71
CA LYS A 33 0.97 22.96 54.46
C LYS A 33 -0.12 23.02 53.37
N TRP A 34 -1.03 23.98 53.47
CA TRP A 34 -2.12 24.12 52.49
C TRP A 34 -1.62 24.60 51.13
N ALA A 35 -0.61 25.47 51.08
CA ALA A 35 0.03 25.88 49.84
C ALA A 35 0.71 24.71 49.14
N LEU A 36 1.50 23.90 49.87
CA LEU A 36 2.16 22.71 49.31
C LEU A 36 1.13 21.70 48.80
N ASN A 37 0.10 21.41 49.60
CA ASN A 37 -0.98 20.51 49.17
C ASN A 37 -1.73 21.06 47.95
N GLY A 38 -1.93 22.38 47.86
CA GLY A 38 -2.53 23.03 46.71
C GLY A 38 -1.69 22.91 45.45
N VAL A 39 -0.36 23.08 45.56
CA VAL A 39 0.58 22.88 44.44
C VAL A 39 0.58 21.42 43.98
N ILE A 40 0.63 20.46 44.92
CA ILE A 40 0.58 19.03 44.59
C ILE A 40 -0.73 18.71 43.87
N LEU A 41 -1.86 19.15 44.40
CA LEU A 41 -3.17 18.95 43.78
C LEU A 41 -3.24 19.58 42.39
N LEU A 42 -2.72 20.81 42.22
CA LEU A 42 -2.68 21.48 40.93
C LEU A 42 -1.89 20.68 39.89
N VAL A 43 -0.71 20.17 40.25
CA VAL A 43 0.12 19.35 39.35
C VAL A 43 -0.62 18.07 38.97
N ILE A 44 -1.26 17.39 39.93
CA ILE A 44 -2.07 16.19 39.66
C ILE A 44 -3.22 16.52 38.71
N CYS A 45 -3.95 17.61 38.93
CA CYS A 45 -5.04 18.04 38.04
C CYS A 45 -4.54 18.35 36.62
N ILE A 46 -3.40 19.02 36.48
CA ILE A 46 -2.80 19.31 35.16
C ILE A 46 -2.43 18.01 34.45
N MET A 47 -1.74 17.09 35.12
CA MET A 47 -1.34 15.82 34.52
C MET A 47 -2.55 14.98 34.10
N LEU A 48 -3.56 14.88 34.96
CA LEU A 48 -4.78 14.12 34.69
C LEU A 48 -5.56 14.68 33.50
N LEU A 49 -5.63 16.01 33.35
CA LEU A 49 -6.33 16.66 32.24
C LEU A 49 -5.52 16.67 30.94
N TRP A 50 -4.19 16.86 31.01
CA TRP A 50 -3.34 16.96 29.82
C TRP A 50 -3.09 15.59 29.18
N ASN A 51 -2.76 14.59 29.98
CA ASN A 51 -2.51 13.22 29.48
C ASN A 51 -3.81 12.42 29.33
N LYS A 52 -4.94 12.95 29.82
CA LYS A 52 -6.23 12.26 29.89
C LYS A 52 -6.12 10.86 30.50
N GLU A 53 -5.32 10.71 31.55
CA GLU A 53 -5.10 9.42 32.24
C GLU A 53 -6.36 8.84 32.89
N TYR A 54 -7.43 9.64 33.00
CA TYR A 54 -8.74 9.16 33.41
C TYR A 54 -9.46 8.32 32.34
N GLN A 55 -8.93 8.25 31.11
CA GLN A 55 -9.50 7.48 30.01
C GLN A 55 -8.76 6.17 29.79
N GLU A 56 -9.51 5.14 29.42
CA GLU A 56 -8.97 3.90 28.87
C GLU A 56 -8.83 4.06 27.34
N TYR A 57 -7.78 3.47 26.77
CA TYR A 57 -7.49 3.55 25.35
C TYR A 57 -7.59 2.17 24.70
N ASP A 58 -8.11 2.12 23.49
CA ASP A 58 -8.20 0.92 22.68
C ASP A 58 -7.62 1.17 21.29
N LEU A 59 -7.05 0.13 20.69
CA LEU A 59 -6.49 0.20 19.35
C LEU A 59 -7.58 -0.09 18.31
N VAL A 60 -7.55 0.67 17.22
CA VAL A 60 -8.53 0.53 16.16
C VAL A 60 -8.28 -0.72 15.33
N VAL A 61 -9.32 -1.53 15.15
CA VAL A 61 -9.34 -2.61 14.14
C VAL A 61 -10.04 -2.07 12.91
N SER A 62 -9.35 -2.05 11.78
CA SER A 62 -9.86 -1.46 10.53
C SER A 62 -10.03 -2.48 9.41
N SER A 63 -11.03 -2.24 8.56
CA SER A 63 -11.25 -2.95 7.30
C SER A 63 -11.45 -1.92 6.20
N VAL A 64 -10.66 -2.03 5.13
CA VAL A 64 -10.69 -1.10 4.00
C VAL A 64 -11.10 -1.85 2.73
N THR A 65 -11.97 -1.22 1.95
CA THR A 65 -12.29 -1.64 0.59
C THR A 65 -12.16 -0.44 -0.33
N THR A 66 -11.41 -0.60 -1.40
CA THR A 66 -11.15 0.44 -2.39
C THR A 66 -11.87 0.10 -3.69
N LYS A 67 -12.25 1.13 -4.45
CA LYS A 67 -12.78 0.96 -5.80
C LYS A 67 -12.28 2.08 -6.69
N VAL A 68 -11.44 1.74 -7.65
CA VAL A 68 -10.89 2.68 -8.63
C VAL A 68 -11.89 2.87 -9.77
N LYS A 69 -11.95 4.09 -10.30
CA LYS A 69 -12.74 4.47 -11.46
C LYS A 69 -11.94 5.44 -12.33
N GLY A 70 -11.96 5.17 -13.63
CA GLY A 70 -11.28 5.96 -14.64
C GLY A 70 -11.17 5.17 -15.92
N VAL A 71 -11.09 5.88 -17.04
CA VAL A 71 -10.82 5.31 -18.35
C VAL A 71 -9.75 6.17 -18.98
N ALA A 72 -8.74 5.55 -19.58
CA ALA A 72 -7.72 6.25 -20.34
C ALA A 72 -7.74 5.77 -21.78
N GLN A 73 -7.37 6.65 -22.69
CA GLN A 73 -7.16 6.31 -24.09
C GLN A 73 -5.73 6.66 -24.45
N THR A 74 -5.03 5.74 -25.11
CA THR A 74 -3.67 5.95 -25.59
C THR A 74 -3.60 5.73 -27.08
N ASN A 75 -2.85 6.58 -27.78
CA ASN A 75 -2.56 6.43 -29.20
C ASN A 75 -1.04 6.41 -29.38
N THR A 76 -0.48 5.21 -29.56
CA THR A 76 0.97 5.01 -29.70
C THR A 76 1.24 4.23 -30.98
N ALA A 77 2.31 4.58 -31.70
CA ALA A 77 2.69 3.92 -32.96
C ALA A 77 2.81 2.38 -32.85
N ASP A 78 3.19 1.89 -31.67
CA ASP A 78 3.40 0.46 -31.41
C ASP A 78 2.10 -0.35 -31.23
N PHE A 79 1.06 0.25 -30.65
CA PHE A 79 -0.19 -0.45 -30.25
C PHE A 79 -1.47 0.10 -30.89
N GLY A 80 -1.39 1.25 -31.58
CA GLY A 80 -2.55 1.95 -32.10
C GLY A 80 -3.37 2.63 -31.00
N GLU A 81 -4.63 2.89 -31.30
CA GLU A 81 -5.61 3.45 -30.37
C GLU A 81 -6.17 2.34 -29.46
N VAL A 82 -5.89 2.43 -28.17
CA VAL A 82 -6.32 1.47 -27.15
C VAL A 82 -6.99 2.21 -26.00
N VAL A 83 -8.11 1.66 -25.53
CA VAL A 83 -8.82 2.12 -24.34
C VAL A 83 -8.45 1.21 -23.17
N TRP A 84 -8.05 1.82 -22.05
CA TRP A 84 -7.68 1.16 -20.81
C TRP A 84 -8.77 1.37 -19.78
N ASP A 85 -9.36 0.28 -19.29
CA ASP A 85 -10.34 0.31 -18.22
C ASP A 85 -9.79 -0.22 -16.90
N VAL A 86 -10.63 -0.21 -15.86
CA VAL A 86 -10.25 -0.62 -14.49
C VAL A 86 -9.67 -2.04 -14.45
N VAL A 87 -10.15 -2.94 -15.31
CA VAL A 87 -9.69 -4.33 -15.36
C VAL A 87 -8.29 -4.41 -15.95
N ASP A 88 -7.94 -3.50 -16.85
CA ASP A 88 -6.62 -3.49 -17.48
C ASP A 88 -5.54 -2.89 -16.58
N TYR A 89 -5.80 -1.73 -15.95
CA TYR A 89 -4.78 -1.02 -15.16
C TYR A 89 -4.82 -1.34 -13.66
N SER A 90 -5.87 -2.01 -13.16
CA SER A 90 -6.05 -2.38 -11.75
C SER A 90 -6.66 -3.80 -11.60
N PRO A 91 -6.03 -4.85 -12.16
CA PRO A 91 -6.63 -6.19 -12.24
C PRO A 91 -6.80 -6.90 -10.89
N ASN A 92 -5.98 -6.57 -9.88
CA ASN A 92 -6.01 -7.23 -8.59
C ASN A 92 -6.56 -6.27 -7.52
N GLU A 93 -7.63 -6.70 -6.85
CA GLU A 93 -8.05 -6.10 -5.59
C GLU A 93 -7.23 -6.70 -4.45
N GLU A 94 -6.35 -5.89 -3.86
CA GLU A 94 -5.57 -6.28 -2.68
C GLU A 94 -6.24 -5.80 -1.39
N LYS A 95 -5.93 -6.46 -0.27
CA LYS A 95 -6.48 -6.04 1.03
C LYS A 95 -5.73 -4.81 1.52
N ASN A 96 -6.47 -3.74 1.79
CA ASN A 96 -5.93 -2.46 2.30
C ASN A 96 -4.93 -1.75 1.36
N SER A 97 -4.84 -2.18 0.10
CA SER A 97 -4.01 -1.56 -0.93
C SER A 97 -4.71 -1.67 -2.29
N PHE A 98 -4.31 -0.82 -3.23
CA PHE A 98 -4.70 -0.96 -4.62
C PHE A 98 -3.57 -0.53 -5.53
N PHE A 99 -3.62 -0.97 -6.78
CA PHE A 99 -2.58 -0.74 -7.76
C PHE A 99 -3.20 -0.07 -8.99
N VAL A 100 -2.56 1.01 -9.47
CA VAL A 100 -2.95 1.71 -10.69
C VAL A 100 -1.75 1.77 -11.62
N ALA A 101 -1.84 1.13 -12.77
CA ALA A 101 -0.83 1.25 -13.81
C ALA A 101 -0.87 2.62 -14.47
N THR A 102 0.30 3.26 -14.56
CA THR A 102 0.47 4.57 -15.20
C THR A 102 1.38 4.51 -16.44
N ASN A 103 2.16 3.43 -16.60
CA ASN A 103 3.07 3.24 -17.72
C ASN A 103 3.25 1.76 -18.11
N PHE A 104 3.71 1.51 -19.34
CA PHE A 104 3.71 0.19 -19.98
C PHE A 104 4.92 0.05 -20.93
N ILE A 105 5.53 -1.14 -21.05
CA ILE A 105 6.43 -1.50 -22.17
C ILE A 105 5.98 -2.84 -22.72
N VAL A 106 5.25 -2.85 -23.82
CA VAL A 106 4.61 -4.08 -24.26
C VAL A 106 5.48 -4.80 -25.30
N THR A 107 5.74 -6.10 -25.10
CA THR A 107 6.47 -6.94 -26.06
C THR A 107 5.53 -7.89 -26.78
N LYS A 108 5.13 -7.52 -28.01
CA LYS A 108 4.13 -8.28 -28.78
C LYS A 108 4.67 -9.61 -29.31
N LYS A 109 3.73 -10.54 -29.59
CA LYS A 109 3.95 -11.78 -30.36
C LYS A 109 5.03 -12.69 -29.76
N GLN A 110 5.15 -12.69 -28.43
CA GLN A 110 6.10 -13.55 -27.75
C GLN A 110 5.69 -15.02 -27.83
N LYS A 111 6.53 -15.85 -28.43
CA LYS A 111 6.36 -17.31 -28.48
C LYS A 111 7.52 -17.99 -27.79
N GLN A 112 7.28 -19.16 -27.20
CA GLN A 112 8.37 -20.00 -26.73
C GLN A 112 9.21 -20.41 -27.93
N GLY A 113 10.50 -20.15 -27.86
CA GLY A 113 11.41 -20.42 -28.95
C GLY A 113 12.84 -20.14 -28.55
N LYS A 114 13.68 -20.00 -29.57
CA LYS A 114 15.09 -19.66 -29.42
C LYS A 114 15.35 -18.33 -30.10
N CYS A 115 16.00 -17.41 -29.40
CA CYS A 115 16.32 -16.10 -29.90
C CYS A 115 17.63 -15.59 -29.29
N PRO A 116 18.31 -14.63 -29.94
CA PRO A 116 19.46 -13.95 -29.35
C PRO A 116 19.05 -13.23 -28.06
N GLU A 117 19.84 -13.39 -27.00
CA GLU A 117 19.67 -12.61 -25.76
C GLU A 117 20.00 -11.12 -26.00
N VAL A 118 19.41 -10.22 -25.22
CA VAL A 118 19.66 -8.78 -25.36
C VAL A 118 21.07 -8.44 -24.90
N PRO A 119 21.86 -7.62 -25.63
CA PRO A 119 23.26 -7.34 -25.29
C PRO A 119 23.52 -6.78 -23.89
N HIS A 120 22.51 -6.14 -23.29
CA HIS A 120 22.63 -5.54 -21.95
C HIS A 120 22.61 -6.58 -20.82
N TYR A 121 22.00 -7.74 -21.07
CA TYR A 121 21.81 -8.82 -20.10
C TYR A 121 22.59 -10.08 -20.48
N GLY A 122 22.72 -10.33 -21.79
CA GLY A 122 23.43 -11.45 -22.35
C GLY A 122 24.93 -11.24 -22.49
N THR A 123 25.66 -12.34 -22.49
CA THR A 123 27.08 -12.36 -22.81
C THR A 123 27.30 -12.11 -24.30
N LEU A 124 28.09 -11.08 -24.63
CA LEU A 124 28.59 -10.88 -25.99
C LEU A 124 29.47 -12.06 -26.39
N CYS A 125 29.16 -12.67 -27.53
CA CYS A 125 29.89 -13.83 -28.03
C CYS A 125 30.52 -13.51 -29.38
N ARG A 126 31.67 -14.12 -29.68
CA ARG A 126 32.28 -14.10 -31.02
C ARG A 126 32.10 -15.44 -31.71
N THR A 127 32.18 -16.51 -30.92
CA THR A 127 32.11 -17.92 -31.34
C THR A 127 31.18 -18.72 -30.42
N ASP A 128 30.74 -19.89 -30.87
CA ASP A 128 29.82 -20.76 -30.11
C ASP A 128 30.44 -21.23 -28.78
N ASN A 129 31.77 -21.33 -28.68
CA ASN A 129 32.47 -21.72 -27.45
C ASN A 129 32.31 -20.71 -26.31
N ASP A 130 31.96 -19.46 -26.62
CA ASP A 130 31.71 -18.42 -25.61
C ASP A 130 30.37 -18.66 -24.88
N CYS A 131 29.48 -19.47 -25.48
CA CYS A 131 28.16 -19.77 -24.96
C CYS A 131 28.13 -21.17 -24.34
N LYS A 132 27.66 -21.28 -23.09
CA LYS A 132 27.63 -22.57 -22.38
C LYS A 132 26.22 -23.13 -22.37
N LYS A 133 26.03 -24.30 -22.97
CA LYS A 133 24.73 -24.98 -22.99
C LYS A 133 24.24 -25.28 -21.57
N GLY A 134 23.00 -24.90 -21.27
CA GLY A 134 22.36 -25.10 -19.97
C GLY A 134 22.72 -24.05 -18.91
N LEU A 135 23.54 -23.05 -19.25
CA LEU A 135 23.84 -21.95 -18.35
C LEU A 135 22.63 -21.01 -18.26
N TRP A 136 22.31 -20.57 -17.04
CA TRP A 136 21.37 -19.49 -16.78
C TRP A 136 22.05 -18.50 -15.81
N ASP A 137 21.82 -17.20 -16.03
CA ASP A 137 22.23 -16.12 -15.13
C ASP A 137 20.99 -15.49 -14.51
N ILE A 138 21.11 -14.90 -13.32
CA ILE A 138 20.03 -14.22 -12.61
C ILE A 138 19.42 -13.09 -13.46
N ARG A 139 20.24 -12.49 -14.35
CA ARG A 139 19.81 -11.42 -15.26
C ARG A 139 19.41 -11.90 -16.65
N SER A 140 19.57 -13.20 -16.95
CA SER A 140 19.21 -13.78 -18.25
C SER A 140 17.71 -14.05 -18.32
N HIS A 141 17.09 -13.81 -19.48
CA HIS A 141 15.66 -14.06 -19.67
C HIS A 141 15.34 -15.52 -19.98
N GLY A 142 16.37 -16.33 -20.24
CA GLY A 142 16.22 -17.75 -20.50
C GLY A 142 17.50 -18.56 -20.32
N VAL A 143 17.46 -19.81 -20.79
CA VAL A 143 18.55 -20.78 -20.65
C VAL A 143 19.38 -20.82 -21.93
N GLN A 144 20.70 -20.68 -21.83
CA GLN A 144 21.61 -20.68 -22.99
C GLN A 144 21.61 -22.02 -23.71
N THR A 145 21.54 -21.98 -25.04
CA THR A 145 21.59 -23.19 -25.90
C THR A 145 23.01 -23.62 -26.23
N GLY A 146 23.98 -22.72 -26.10
CA GLY A 146 25.40 -22.93 -26.47
C GLY A 146 25.76 -22.48 -27.89
N VAL A 147 24.90 -21.70 -28.56
CA VAL A 147 25.12 -21.20 -29.92
C VAL A 147 25.25 -19.67 -29.89
N CYS A 148 26.19 -19.11 -30.66
CA CYS A 148 26.40 -17.68 -30.80
C CYS A 148 25.68 -17.13 -32.04
N VAL A 149 24.67 -16.29 -31.83
CA VAL A 149 23.79 -15.77 -32.88
C VAL A 149 23.93 -14.26 -33.02
N LYS A 150 23.62 -13.72 -34.20
CA LYS A 150 23.61 -12.27 -34.44
C LYS A 150 22.34 -11.69 -33.81
N PHE A 151 22.50 -10.70 -32.93
CA PHE A 151 21.41 -9.89 -32.42
C PHE A 151 21.12 -8.73 -33.37
N ASP A 152 22.17 -8.02 -33.78
CA ASP A 152 22.12 -6.93 -34.76
C ASP A 152 23.24 -7.11 -35.81
N VAL A 153 23.39 -6.17 -36.75
CA VAL A 153 24.39 -6.22 -37.83
C VAL A 153 25.82 -6.34 -37.27
N THR A 154 26.10 -5.69 -36.14
CA THR A 154 27.43 -5.61 -35.53
C THR A 154 27.59 -6.45 -34.27
N THR A 155 26.49 -6.82 -33.60
CA THR A 155 26.51 -7.45 -32.27
C THR A 155 26.04 -8.90 -32.33
N LYS A 156 26.78 -9.78 -31.65
CA LYS A 156 26.46 -11.19 -31.47
C LYS A 156 26.31 -11.51 -29.99
N THR A 157 25.26 -12.25 -29.67
CA THR A 157 24.94 -12.68 -28.30
C THR A 157 24.60 -14.16 -28.29
N CYS A 158 24.68 -14.78 -27.12
CA CYS A 158 24.32 -16.17 -26.98
C CYS A 158 22.81 -16.38 -27.22
N GLU A 159 22.47 -17.45 -27.92
CA GLU A 159 21.09 -17.90 -28.10
C GLU A 159 20.56 -18.48 -26.79
N VAL A 160 19.36 -18.05 -26.42
CA VAL A 160 18.64 -18.54 -25.24
C VAL A 160 17.31 -19.16 -25.64
N SER A 161 16.91 -20.18 -24.90
CA SER A 161 15.56 -20.75 -24.94
C SER A 161 14.68 -19.95 -23.98
N ALA A 162 13.82 -19.09 -24.53
CA ALA A 162 13.04 -18.10 -23.79
C ALA A 162 11.71 -17.76 -24.49
N TRP A 163 10.98 -16.78 -23.96
CA TRP A 163 9.89 -16.11 -24.66
C TRP A 163 10.47 -15.12 -25.68
N CYS A 164 10.28 -15.40 -26.96
CA CYS A 164 10.89 -14.67 -28.05
C CYS A 164 9.86 -13.86 -28.86
N PRO A 165 10.10 -12.59 -29.19
CA PRO A 165 11.33 -11.83 -28.91
C PRO A 165 11.45 -11.37 -27.46
N ILE A 166 12.68 -11.30 -26.95
CA ILE A 166 12.99 -10.83 -25.60
C ILE A 166 12.80 -9.31 -25.54
N GLU A 167 12.36 -8.81 -24.40
CA GLU A 167 12.21 -7.38 -24.14
C GLU A 167 13.55 -6.64 -24.33
N ASN A 168 13.57 -5.66 -25.24
CA ASN A 168 14.80 -4.92 -25.57
C ASN A 168 14.94 -3.60 -24.78
N THR A 169 13.85 -3.10 -24.20
CA THR A 169 13.78 -1.73 -23.69
C THR A 169 13.81 -1.72 -22.16
N LYS A 170 14.95 -1.34 -21.57
CA LYS A 170 15.08 -1.29 -20.10
C LYS A 170 14.31 -0.15 -19.44
N LYS A 171 14.08 0.96 -20.14
CA LYS A 171 13.52 2.18 -19.55
C LYS A 171 12.09 2.43 -20.03
N PRO A 172 11.16 2.74 -19.11
CA PRO A 172 9.81 3.10 -19.49
C PRO A 172 9.80 4.39 -20.34
N PRO A 173 8.82 4.55 -21.23
CA PRO A 173 8.72 5.74 -22.06
C PRO A 173 8.49 6.99 -21.20
N ARG A 174 9.09 8.10 -21.63
CA ARG A 174 8.95 9.44 -21.04
C ARG A 174 8.39 10.38 -22.13
N PRO A 175 7.21 11.00 -21.94
CA PRO A 175 6.32 10.95 -20.77
C PRO A 175 5.60 9.60 -20.59
N ALA A 176 5.02 9.39 -19.41
CA ALA A 176 4.25 8.18 -19.10
C ALA A 176 3.04 8.01 -20.05
N LEU A 177 2.70 6.77 -20.39
CA LEU A 177 1.62 6.49 -21.35
C LEU A 177 0.22 6.85 -20.83
N LEU A 178 -0.08 6.58 -19.55
CA LEU A 178 -1.39 6.87 -18.95
C LEU A 178 -1.34 8.14 -18.10
N THR A 179 -1.04 9.28 -18.73
CA THR A 179 -1.15 10.60 -18.06
C THR A 179 -2.55 10.89 -17.54
N SER A 180 -3.57 10.35 -18.21
CA SER A 180 -4.99 10.48 -17.80
C SER A 180 -5.28 9.85 -16.43
N ALA A 181 -4.40 8.97 -15.93
CA ALA A 181 -4.54 8.36 -14.61
C ALA A 181 -4.52 9.39 -13.46
N GLU A 182 -3.96 10.59 -13.68
CA GLU A 182 -4.03 11.68 -12.71
C GLU A 182 -5.47 12.05 -12.34
N ASN A 183 -6.40 11.90 -13.30
CA ASN A 183 -7.81 12.20 -13.14
C ASN A 183 -8.66 11.02 -12.65
N PHE A 184 -8.04 9.87 -12.42
CA PHE A 184 -8.76 8.73 -11.88
C PHE A 184 -9.18 9.00 -10.44
N THR A 185 -10.25 8.35 -10.03
CA THR A 185 -10.80 8.47 -8.69
C THR A 185 -10.81 7.14 -7.98
N VAL A 186 -10.55 7.17 -6.68
CA VAL A 186 -10.66 6.01 -5.81
C VAL A 186 -11.70 6.29 -4.73
N LEU A 187 -12.68 5.41 -4.61
CA LEU A 187 -13.60 5.39 -3.49
C LEU A 187 -13.01 4.51 -2.39
N ILE A 188 -12.82 5.07 -1.20
CA ILE A 188 -12.30 4.35 -0.03
C ILE A 188 -13.43 4.16 0.98
N LYS A 189 -13.80 2.90 1.21
CA LYS A 189 -14.72 2.52 2.28
C LYS A 189 -13.89 1.99 3.43
N ASN A 190 -13.94 2.67 4.57
CA ASN A 190 -13.24 2.25 5.77
C ASN A 190 -14.25 2.04 6.90
N ASN A 191 -14.20 0.86 7.50
CA ASN A 191 -14.98 0.49 8.67
C ASN A 191 -14.02 0.22 9.83
N ILE A 192 -14.27 0.87 10.96
CA ILE A 192 -13.46 0.74 12.16
C ILE A 192 -14.27 0.16 13.32
N ARG A 193 -13.58 -0.58 14.18
CA ARG A 193 -14.11 -1.09 15.44
C ARG A 193 -13.10 -0.86 16.55
N PHE A 194 -13.58 -0.39 17.69
CA PHE A 194 -12.87 -0.46 18.98
C PHE A 194 -13.47 -1.62 19.77
N PRO A 195 -12.83 -2.81 19.78
CA PRO A 195 -13.38 -4.00 20.42
C PRO A 195 -13.67 -3.83 21.92
N ALA A 196 -12.82 -3.12 22.67
CA ALA A 196 -12.97 -2.93 24.11
C ALA A 196 -14.24 -2.14 24.44
N PHE A 197 -14.55 -1.12 23.62
CA PHE A 197 -15.72 -0.26 23.81
C PHE A 197 -16.95 -0.72 23.02
N ASN A 198 -16.84 -1.83 22.27
CA ASN A 198 -17.84 -2.32 21.32
C ASN A 198 -18.40 -1.22 20.39
N PHE A 199 -17.55 -0.28 19.99
CA PHE A 199 -17.91 0.86 19.15
C PHE A 199 -17.53 0.59 17.70
N ILE A 200 -18.45 0.87 16.77
CA ILE A 200 -18.23 0.70 15.32
C ILE A 200 -18.57 2.00 14.61
N ARG A 201 -17.71 2.42 13.69
CA ARG A 201 -17.91 3.63 12.88
C ARG A 201 -17.39 3.41 11.46
N ARG A 202 -18.00 4.11 10.52
CA ARG A 202 -17.57 4.13 9.11
C ARG A 202 -17.12 5.54 8.73
N ASN A 203 -16.22 5.63 7.76
CA ASN A 203 -15.81 6.92 7.22
C ASN A 203 -16.93 7.63 6.45
N ILE A 204 -17.81 6.87 5.79
CA ILE A 204 -19.02 7.40 5.16
C ILE A 204 -20.06 7.63 6.26
N LEU A 205 -20.35 8.90 6.52
CA LEU A 205 -21.30 9.32 7.53
C LEU A 205 -22.73 8.86 7.15
N PRO A 206 -23.57 8.46 8.11
CA PRO A 206 -24.93 8.00 7.84
C PRO A 206 -25.82 9.11 7.28
N GLU A 207 -25.51 10.37 7.53
CA GLU A 207 -26.23 11.54 7.02
C GLU A 207 -25.91 11.86 5.55
N VAL A 208 -24.97 11.14 4.92
CA VAL A 208 -24.52 11.42 3.55
C VAL A 208 -25.42 10.75 2.52
N ASP A 209 -25.96 11.57 1.62
CA ASP A 209 -26.81 11.12 0.53
C ASP A 209 -26.03 10.53 -0.67
N GLY A 210 -26.71 9.65 -1.41
CA GLY A 210 -26.19 9.10 -2.66
C GLY A 210 -25.93 10.16 -3.75
N ASN A 211 -26.62 11.30 -3.70
CA ASN A 211 -26.36 12.43 -4.61
C ASN A 211 -25.06 13.17 -4.28
N TYR A 212 -24.72 13.29 -2.99
CA TYR A 212 -23.43 13.84 -2.57
C TYR A 212 -22.29 12.92 -3.02
N LEU A 213 -22.40 11.60 -2.80
CA LEU A 213 -21.38 10.63 -3.22
C LEU A 213 -21.16 10.55 -4.74
N LYS A 214 -22.06 11.06 -5.56
CA LYS A 214 -21.86 11.14 -7.02
C LYS A 214 -21.00 12.33 -7.45
N LYS A 215 -20.94 13.38 -6.62
CA LYS A 215 -20.32 14.67 -6.97
C LYS A 215 -19.12 15.03 -6.12
N CYS A 216 -19.06 14.54 -4.88
CA CYS A 216 -18.01 14.93 -3.95
C CYS A 216 -16.66 14.40 -4.43
N ILE A 217 -15.64 15.23 -4.25
CA ILE A 217 -14.23 14.86 -4.36
C ILE A 217 -13.57 15.40 -3.09
N TYR A 218 -12.74 14.58 -2.47
CA TYR A 218 -12.05 14.93 -1.25
C TYR A 218 -11.23 16.20 -1.42
N ASN A 219 -11.41 17.13 -0.48
CA ASN A 219 -10.56 18.30 -0.34
C ASN A 219 -10.43 18.62 1.14
N GLN A 220 -9.21 18.88 1.59
CA GLN A 220 -8.94 19.13 3.01
C GLN A 220 -9.71 20.34 3.59
N ARG A 221 -10.05 21.33 2.75
CA ARG A 221 -10.73 22.57 3.18
C ARG A 221 -12.22 22.57 2.87
N THR A 222 -12.63 22.14 1.68
CA THR A 222 -14.04 22.22 1.26
C THR A 222 -14.84 21.00 1.68
N ASP A 223 -14.30 19.79 1.48
CA ASP A 223 -15.01 18.52 1.64
C ASP A 223 -14.13 17.46 2.33
N PRO A 224 -13.75 17.65 3.60
CA PRO A 224 -12.78 16.81 4.30
C PRO A 224 -13.28 15.39 4.62
N TYR A 225 -14.59 15.15 4.50
CA TYR A 225 -15.21 13.86 4.78
C TYR A 225 -15.67 13.10 3.52
N CYS A 226 -15.39 13.63 2.32
CA CYS A 226 -15.70 12.89 1.10
C CYS A 226 -14.76 11.65 0.98
N PRO A 227 -15.30 10.45 0.74
CA PRO A 227 -14.52 9.22 0.64
C PRO A 227 -13.93 8.97 -0.76
N ILE A 228 -14.10 9.92 -1.70
CA ILE A 228 -13.66 9.79 -3.10
C ILE A 228 -12.45 10.70 -3.31
N PHE A 229 -11.32 10.12 -3.70
CA PHE A 229 -10.06 10.83 -3.85
C PHE A 229 -9.64 10.81 -5.32
N ARG A 230 -9.20 11.95 -5.86
CA ARG A 230 -8.55 12.02 -7.17
C ARG A 230 -7.07 11.68 -7.01
N LEU A 231 -6.52 10.84 -7.88
CA LEU A 231 -5.13 10.35 -7.72
C LEU A 231 -4.10 11.49 -7.79
N GLY A 232 -4.30 12.47 -8.69
CA GLY A 232 -3.46 13.67 -8.75
C GLY A 232 -3.43 14.45 -7.43
N ASP A 233 -4.57 14.62 -6.78
CA ASP A 233 -4.70 15.38 -5.52
C ASP A 233 -4.05 14.61 -4.35
N VAL A 234 -4.12 13.27 -4.37
CA VAL A 234 -3.43 12.40 -3.39
C VAL A 234 -1.91 12.54 -3.51
N VAL A 235 -1.39 12.50 -4.73
CA VAL A 235 0.05 12.67 -5.00
C VAL A 235 0.52 14.07 -4.63
N GLN A 236 -0.26 15.09 -4.99
CA GLN A 236 0.02 16.47 -4.60
C GLN A 236 -0.04 16.65 -3.08
N GLY A 237 -0.97 15.99 -2.39
CA GLY A 237 -1.07 15.97 -0.94
C GLY A 237 0.16 15.37 -0.26
N ALA A 238 0.83 14.41 -0.92
CA ALA A 238 2.11 13.85 -0.49
C ALA A 238 3.32 14.74 -0.83
N ARG A 239 3.10 15.92 -1.44
CA ARG A 239 4.11 16.88 -1.94
C ARG A 239 4.97 16.33 -3.08
N GLU A 240 4.36 15.52 -3.93
CA GLU A 240 4.99 14.91 -5.09
C GLU A 240 4.34 15.38 -6.40
N ASN A 241 5.02 15.14 -7.52
CA ASN A 241 4.49 15.42 -8.85
C ASN A 241 4.04 14.12 -9.54
N PHE A 242 2.80 14.09 -10.03
CA PHE A 242 2.23 12.91 -10.68
C PHE A 242 3.01 12.53 -11.94
N ALA A 243 3.43 13.51 -12.75
CA ALA A 243 4.13 13.25 -14.01
C ALA A 243 5.46 12.50 -13.80
N ASP A 244 6.17 12.79 -12.71
CA ASP A 244 7.45 12.17 -12.39
C ASP A 244 7.27 10.76 -11.84
N ILE A 245 6.31 10.57 -10.91
CA ILE A 245 5.97 9.26 -10.34
C ILE A 245 5.37 8.33 -11.40
N ALA A 246 4.57 8.85 -12.33
CA ALA A 246 3.94 8.03 -13.36
C ALA A 246 4.94 7.35 -14.31
N VAL A 247 6.17 7.83 -14.42
CA VAL A 247 7.17 7.24 -15.31
C VAL A 247 7.79 5.98 -14.72
N GLU A 248 8.28 6.05 -13.48
CA GLU A 248 9.06 4.97 -12.83
C GLU A 248 8.32 4.28 -11.69
N GLY A 249 7.29 4.93 -11.17
CA GLY A 249 6.49 4.47 -10.05
C GLY A 249 6.89 5.03 -8.71
N GLY A 250 6.05 4.72 -7.73
CA GLY A 250 6.21 5.09 -6.33
C GLY A 250 5.12 4.46 -5.45
N VAL A 251 5.36 4.52 -4.15
CA VAL A 251 4.42 4.06 -3.14
C VAL A 251 3.95 5.30 -2.39
N ILE A 252 2.67 5.64 -2.54
CA ILE A 252 1.98 6.59 -1.68
C ILE A 252 1.22 5.80 -0.61
N GLY A 253 1.13 6.36 0.59
CA GLY A 253 0.27 5.85 1.64
C GLY A 253 -0.82 6.86 1.97
N ILE A 254 -2.08 6.43 1.91
CA ILE A 254 -3.21 7.12 2.53
C ILE A 254 -3.32 6.68 3.99
N GLN A 255 -3.02 7.61 4.89
CA GLN A 255 -3.18 7.42 6.32
C GLN A 255 -4.55 7.94 6.75
N ILE A 256 -5.34 7.07 7.38
CA ILE A 256 -6.65 7.41 7.93
C ILE A 256 -6.52 7.37 9.45
N ASN A 257 -6.43 8.53 10.08
CA ASN A 257 -6.33 8.64 11.53
C ASN A 257 -7.72 8.74 12.17
N TRP A 258 -7.95 7.90 13.17
CA TRP A 258 -9.18 7.85 13.98
C TRP A 258 -8.83 8.13 15.44
N ASP A 259 -8.79 9.42 15.77
CA ASP A 259 -8.64 9.90 17.13
C ASP A 259 -10.04 10.24 17.66
N CYS A 260 -10.62 9.30 18.41
CA CYS A 260 -12.02 9.33 18.82
C CYS A 260 -12.14 9.49 20.33
N ASP A 261 -12.87 10.53 20.75
CA ASP A 261 -13.32 10.65 22.14
C ASP A 261 -14.76 10.12 22.21
N LEU A 262 -14.95 9.00 22.94
CA LEU A 262 -16.23 8.31 23.10
C LEU A 262 -16.99 8.77 24.36
N ASN A 263 -16.53 9.86 25.00
CA ASN A 263 -17.24 10.45 26.12
C ASN A 263 -18.60 11.00 25.70
N ARG A 264 -19.64 10.67 26.47
CA ARG A 264 -21.04 11.08 26.23
C ARG A 264 -21.24 12.57 25.93
N PHE A 265 -20.39 13.46 26.48
CA PHE A 265 -20.47 14.91 26.30
C PHE A 265 -19.61 15.46 25.16
N PHE A 266 -18.58 14.74 24.72
CA PHE A 266 -17.58 15.19 23.74
C PHE A 266 -17.38 14.15 22.63
N ASN A 267 -18.48 13.57 22.13
CA ASN A 267 -18.44 12.59 21.06
C ASN A 267 -17.91 13.19 19.75
N SER A 268 -16.63 13.00 19.47
CA SER A 268 -16.00 13.37 18.22
C SER A 268 -15.21 12.18 17.69
N CYS A 269 -15.69 11.57 16.61
CA CYS A 269 -15.05 10.43 15.98
C CYS A 269 -15.21 10.53 14.45
N LEU A 270 -14.27 11.27 13.85
CA LEU A 270 -14.25 11.58 12.43
C LEU A 270 -12.86 11.26 11.86
N PRO A 271 -12.78 10.71 10.64
CA PRO A 271 -11.51 10.35 10.03
C PRO A 271 -10.73 11.61 9.65
N LYS A 272 -9.41 11.58 9.83
CA LYS A 272 -8.48 12.57 9.28
C LYS A 272 -7.56 11.89 8.27
N TYR A 273 -7.49 12.45 7.07
CA TYR A 273 -6.69 11.90 5.98
C TYR A 273 -5.37 12.64 5.83
N SER A 274 -4.28 11.89 5.71
CA SER A 274 -2.97 12.41 5.35
C SER A 274 -2.30 11.53 4.30
N PHE A 275 -1.47 12.14 3.47
CA PHE A 275 -0.81 11.49 2.34
C PHE A 275 0.69 11.58 2.50
N ARG A 276 1.40 10.49 2.23
CA ARG A 276 2.85 10.44 2.35
C ARG A 276 3.43 9.47 1.33
N ARG A 277 4.55 9.84 0.71
CA ARG A 277 5.37 8.92 -0.07
C ARG A 277 6.13 7.97 0.88
N LEU A 278 5.95 6.67 0.68
CA LEU A 278 6.52 5.60 1.50
C LEU A 278 7.83 5.04 0.93
N ASP A 279 8.04 5.18 -0.38
CA ASP A 279 9.28 4.77 -1.05
C ASP A 279 10.37 5.84 -1.00
N GLU A 280 11.62 5.40 -1.11
CA GLU A 280 12.77 6.27 -1.27
C GLU A 280 12.95 6.65 -2.75
N LYS A 281 13.09 7.96 -3.00
CA LYS A 281 13.23 8.51 -4.36
C LYS A 281 14.46 7.98 -5.10
N GLU A 282 15.58 7.80 -4.39
CA GLU A 282 16.83 7.32 -4.94
C GLU A 282 17.49 6.34 -3.98
N ASN A 283 17.40 5.06 -4.32
CA ASN A 283 18.20 4.05 -3.64
C ASN A 283 19.55 3.94 -4.36
N TRP A 284 20.51 4.78 -3.96
CA TRP A 284 21.85 4.89 -4.56
C TRP A 284 22.63 3.56 -4.59
N LEU A 285 22.24 2.59 -3.76
CA LEU A 285 22.83 1.25 -3.68
C LEU A 285 22.35 0.29 -4.77
N ILE A 286 21.17 0.50 -5.34
CA ILE A 286 20.50 -0.47 -6.24
C ILE A 286 20.45 0.06 -7.68
N GLY A 287 20.60 1.38 -7.89
CA GLY A 287 20.60 1.99 -9.22
C GLY A 287 19.25 1.90 -9.96
N THR A 288 18.21 1.40 -9.29
CA THR A 288 16.82 1.36 -9.75
C THR A 288 15.88 1.40 -8.54
N SER A 289 15.07 2.45 -8.43
CA SER A 289 13.88 2.51 -7.55
C SER A 289 12.63 2.47 -8.45
N CYS A 290 12.48 1.41 -9.23
CA CYS A 290 11.32 1.23 -10.09
C CYS A 290 10.44 0.14 -9.47
N TYR A 291 9.18 0.45 -9.26
CA TYR A 291 8.22 -0.53 -8.75
C TYR A 291 7.54 -1.20 -9.93
N SER A 292 7.71 -2.52 -10.13
CA SER A 292 7.16 -3.23 -11.29
C SER A 292 6.26 -4.44 -11.00
N LYS A 293 5.34 -4.77 -11.93
CA LYS A 293 4.49 -5.96 -11.90
C LYS A 293 4.25 -6.49 -13.31
N GLU A 294 4.56 -7.75 -13.52
CA GLU A 294 4.37 -8.43 -14.80
C GLU A 294 2.99 -9.06 -14.89
N SER A 295 2.38 -8.98 -16.07
CA SER A 295 1.13 -9.67 -16.39
C SER A 295 1.19 -10.25 -17.79
N GLN A 296 0.56 -11.40 -18.00
CA GLN A 296 0.51 -12.06 -19.31
C GLN A 296 -0.95 -12.19 -19.76
N GLN A 297 -1.23 -11.78 -21.00
CA GLN A 297 -2.53 -11.97 -21.64
C GLN A 297 -2.40 -12.99 -22.76
N VAL A 298 -3.04 -14.14 -22.59
CA VAL A 298 -2.94 -15.27 -23.52
C VAL A 298 -4.05 -15.19 -24.57
N TYR A 299 -3.69 -15.05 -25.84
CA TYR A 299 -4.62 -15.04 -26.98
C TYR A 299 -4.33 -16.23 -27.91
N SER A 300 -5.27 -17.16 -28.07
CA SER A 300 -5.18 -18.24 -29.07
C SER A 300 -5.97 -17.90 -30.33
N GLU A 301 -5.30 -17.77 -31.47
CA GLU A 301 -5.96 -17.78 -32.78
C GLU A 301 -6.46 -19.20 -33.08
N ARG A 302 -7.66 -19.55 -32.61
CA ARG A 302 -8.34 -20.78 -33.07
C ARG A 302 -8.96 -20.53 -34.44
N LYS A 303 -8.27 -20.97 -35.50
CA LYS A 303 -8.85 -21.14 -36.84
C LYS A 303 -9.88 -22.29 -36.75
N TYR A 304 -11.14 -21.99 -37.07
CA TYR A 304 -12.26 -22.91 -36.95
C TYR A 304 -12.06 -24.20 -37.76
N GLU A 305 -12.32 -25.35 -37.15
CA GLU A 305 -12.57 -26.62 -37.82
C GLU A 305 -13.84 -27.24 -37.18
N SER A 306 -14.75 -27.73 -38.01
CA SER A 306 -16.12 -28.14 -37.62
C SER A 306 -16.11 -29.32 -36.65
N VAL A 307 -16.71 -29.12 -35.46
CA VAL A 307 -16.85 -30.16 -34.44
C VAL A 307 -18.18 -30.91 -34.64
N GLN A 308 -18.09 -32.23 -34.76
CA GLN A 308 -19.21 -33.14 -34.58
C GLN A 308 -19.21 -33.60 -33.12
N ASP A 309 -20.36 -33.48 -32.46
CA ASP A 309 -20.54 -33.65 -31.01
C ASP A 309 -20.07 -35.00 -30.47
N ARG A 310 -19.09 -34.97 -29.53
CA ARG A 310 -19.08 -35.83 -28.34
C ARG A 310 -18.04 -35.38 -27.31
N GLN A 311 -18.56 -35.07 -26.11
CA GLN A 311 -17.91 -34.95 -24.79
C GLN A 311 -16.81 -33.87 -24.65
N GLU A 312 -17.19 -32.77 -23.99
CA GLU A 312 -16.31 -31.67 -23.58
C GLU A 312 -15.23 -32.12 -22.60
N VAL A 313 -14.03 -32.34 -23.14
CA VAL A 313 -12.76 -32.29 -22.40
C VAL A 313 -12.11 -30.96 -22.76
N LYS A 314 -11.92 -30.09 -21.76
CA LYS A 314 -11.24 -28.80 -21.88
C LYS A 314 -9.76 -29.03 -22.23
N HIS A 315 -9.44 -28.97 -23.52
CA HIS A 315 -8.08 -28.70 -23.99
C HIS A 315 -8.05 -27.32 -24.66
N THR A 316 -7.29 -26.40 -24.08
CA THR A 316 -6.95 -25.11 -24.71
C THR A 316 -5.46 -25.07 -24.95
N HIS A 317 -5.09 -25.22 -26.23
CA HIS A 317 -3.76 -24.90 -26.75
C HIS A 317 -3.57 -23.38 -26.80
N THR A 318 -2.41 -22.91 -26.35
CA THR A 318 -2.10 -21.49 -26.10
C THR A 318 -0.93 -21.01 -26.98
N HIS A 319 -1.10 -19.87 -27.62
CA HIS A 319 -0.03 -19.02 -28.13
C HIS A 319 -0.06 -17.72 -27.32
N ASN A 320 1.11 -17.10 -27.13
CA ASN A 320 1.32 -16.15 -26.04
C ASN A 320 1.60 -14.75 -26.57
N ALA A 321 1.19 -13.75 -25.80
CA ALA A 321 1.64 -12.38 -25.91
C ALA A 321 1.93 -11.92 -24.49
N SER A 322 3.12 -11.35 -24.26
CA SER A 322 3.51 -10.88 -22.94
C SER A 322 3.33 -9.37 -22.90
N LEU A 323 2.36 -8.92 -22.11
CA LEU A 323 2.08 -7.50 -21.93
C LEU A 323 2.89 -7.04 -20.72
N HIS A 324 4.14 -6.63 -20.96
CA HIS A 324 4.97 -6.10 -19.88
C HIS A 324 4.44 -4.70 -19.48
N LEU A 325 3.71 -4.63 -18.40
CA LEU A 325 3.47 -3.35 -17.74
C LEU A 325 4.80 -2.97 -17.06
N HIS A 326 5.34 -1.80 -17.37
CA HIS A 326 6.39 -1.17 -16.57
C HIS A 326 5.67 -0.16 -15.72
N PRO A 327 5.19 -0.55 -14.55
CA PRO A 327 4.21 0.25 -13.91
C PRO A 327 4.91 1.41 -13.24
N GLY A 328 4.39 2.61 -13.47
CA GLY A 328 4.48 3.58 -12.42
C GLY A 328 3.51 3.13 -11.33
N LEU A 329 4.04 2.49 -10.30
CA LEU A 329 3.29 2.22 -9.09
C LEU A 329 2.72 3.56 -8.60
N LEU A 330 1.42 3.61 -8.45
CA LEU A 330 0.80 4.43 -7.43
C LEU A 330 0.14 3.41 -6.51
N LEU A 331 0.94 2.81 -5.62
CA LEU A 331 0.32 2.28 -4.40
C LEU A 331 -0.16 3.50 -3.64
N VAL A 332 -1.36 3.42 -3.10
CA VAL A 332 -2.01 4.49 -2.37
C VAL A 332 -2.70 3.84 -1.18
#